data_AF-A0A523UCV4-F1
#
_entry.id   AF-A0A523UCV4-F1
#
_cell.length_a   1.000
_cell.length_b   1.000
_cell.length_c   1.000
_cell.angle_alpha   90.00
_cell.angle_beta   90.00
_cell.angle_gamma   90.00
#
_symmetry.space_group_name_H-M   'P 1'
#
loop_
_entity.id
_entity.type
_entity.pdbx_description
1 polymer ?
#
loop_
_entity_poly.entity_id
_entity_poly.type
_entity_poly.pdbx_seq_one_letter_code
_entity_poly.pdbx_strand_id
1 'polypeptide(L)'
;MRGKKFRINCGSKYFELKYGPNSIIEIEEELDFHTDFNPPSFLYIGRVLAEGKPELLRGKTYYGHVNGLGEFVHETELGEEVKGD
;
A
#
# COMPACT_ATOMS: atom_id res chain seq x y z
N MET A 1 -9.89 -14.15 7.86
CA MET A 1 -10.89 -13.06 7.81
C MET A 1 -10.79 -12.45 6.41
N ARG A 2 -11.91 -12.03 5.80
CA ARG A 2 -11.86 -11.34 4.50
C ARG A 2 -11.24 -9.96 4.74
N GLY A 3 -10.21 -9.57 3.98
CA GLY A 3 -9.53 -8.30 4.16
C GLY A 3 -10.46 -7.12 3.90
N LYS A 4 -10.14 -5.94 4.46
CA LYS A 4 -10.88 -4.71 4.16
C LYS A 4 -10.42 -4.14 2.83
N LYS A 5 -11.35 -3.64 2.01
CA LYS A 5 -11.02 -3.08 0.70
C LYS A 5 -11.02 -1.57 0.75
N PHE A 6 -10.04 -0.93 0.14
CA PHE A 6 -9.93 0.52 0.04
C PHE A 6 -9.65 0.93 -1.40
N ARG A 7 -10.16 2.08 -1.82
CA ARG A 7 -9.59 2.73 -3.00
C ARG A 7 -8.22 3.28 -2.65
N ILE A 8 -7.26 3.13 -3.55
CA ILE A 8 -5.98 3.81 -3.42
C ILE A 8 -6.20 5.31 -3.69
N ASN A 9 -5.79 6.12 -2.73
CA ASN A 9 -5.61 7.55 -2.92
C ASN A 9 -4.39 7.72 -3.83
N CYS A 10 -4.56 8.25 -5.05
CA CYS A 10 -3.50 8.34 -6.06
C CYS A 10 -2.43 9.40 -5.73
N GLY A 11 -2.12 9.62 -4.45
CA GLY A 11 -1.10 10.55 -3.98
C GLY A 11 0.34 10.08 -4.23
N SER A 12 0.56 8.77 -4.41
CA SER A 12 1.81 8.18 -4.89
C SER A 12 1.82 8.03 -6.41
N LYS A 13 2.89 8.53 -7.03
CA LYS A 13 3.15 8.40 -8.47
C LYS A 13 3.31 6.93 -8.88
N TYR A 14 3.86 6.10 -8.00
CA TYR A 14 3.99 4.67 -8.25
C TYR A 14 2.64 3.98 -8.47
N PHE A 15 1.66 4.21 -7.58
CA PHE A 15 0.35 3.57 -7.71
C PHE A 15 -0.39 4.04 -8.97
N GLU A 16 -0.30 5.34 -9.27
CA GLU A 16 -0.86 5.91 -10.50
C GLU A 16 -0.25 5.27 -11.75
N LEU A 17 1.07 5.13 -11.81
CA LEU A 17 1.77 4.52 -12.96
C LEU A 17 1.55 3.01 -13.08
N LYS A 18 1.49 2.28 -11.96
CA LYS A 18 1.48 0.81 -11.97
C LYS A 18 0.08 0.23 -12.15
N TYR A 19 -0.93 0.80 -11.50
CA TYR A 19 -2.27 0.22 -11.45
C TYR A 19 -3.34 1.10 -12.11
N GLY A 20 -3.05 2.39 -12.30
CA GLY A 20 -3.99 3.36 -12.81
C GLY A 20 -4.95 3.90 -11.74
N PRO A 21 -5.73 4.93 -12.10
CA PRO A 21 -6.61 5.63 -11.16
C PRO A 21 -7.74 4.73 -10.63
N ASN A 22 -8.16 4.97 -9.38
CA ASN A 22 -9.24 4.25 -8.69
C ASN A 22 -8.99 2.76 -8.40
N SER A 23 -7.74 2.30 -8.46
CA SER A 23 -7.38 0.92 -8.10
C SER A 23 -7.83 0.57 -6.69
N ILE A 24 -8.32 -0.67 -6.50
CA ILE A 24 -8.76 -1.18 -5.20
C ILE A 24 -7.67 -2.06 -4.62
N ILE A 25 -7.35 -1.84 -3.34
CA ILE A 25 -6.49 -2.72 -2.55
C ILE A 25 -7.31 -3.48 -1.50
N GLU A 26 -7.05 -4.78 -1.35
CA GLU A 26 -7.53 -5.57 -0.22
C GLU A 26 -6.42 -5.66 0.84
N ILE A 27 -6.65 -5.02 1.99
CA ILE A 27 -5.72 -5.02 3.12
C ILE A 27 -5.90 -6.31 3.93
N GLU A 28 -4.82 -7.08 4.05
CA GLU A 28 -4.80 -8.33 4.82
C GLU A 28 -4.50 -8.05 6.29
N GLU A 29 -3.47 -7.25 6.55
CA GLU A 29 -2.97 -6.99 7.90
C GLU A 29 -2.10 -5.72 7.97
N GLU A 30 -1.93 -5.21 9.18
CA GLU A 30 -0.93 -4.19 9.51
C GLU A 30 0.38 -4.91 9.83
N LEU A 31 1.46 -4.61 9.11
CA LEU A 31 2.77 -5.27 9.24
C LEU A 31 3.89 -4.25 9.37
N ASP A 32 4.91 -4.61 10.14
CA ASP A 32 6.13 -3.81 10.27
C ASP A 32 7.20 -4.30 9.30
N PHE A 33 7.33 -3.59 8.19
CA PHE A 33 8.30 -3.90 7.14
C PHE A 33 9.77 -3.69 7.57
N HIS A 34 10.04 -3.09 8.73
CA HIS A 34 11.39 -2.99 9.31
C HIS A 34 11.83 -4.27 10.01
N THR A 35 10.87 -5.08 10.47
CA THR A 35 11.13 -6.31 11.24
C THR A 35 10.78 -7.58 10.46
N ASP A 36 9.79 -7.51 9.56
CA ASP A 36 9.37 -8.63 8.72
C ASP A 36 10.01 -8.57 7.32
N PHE A 37 10.98 -9.44 7.08
CA PHE A 37 11.67 -9.54 5.79
C PHE A 37 10.77 -10.19 4.72
N ASN A 38 10.47 -9.46 3.64
CA ASN A 38 9.93 -10.03 2.41
C ASN A 38 10.29 -9.16 1.18
N PRO A 39 10.27 -9.70 -0.05
CA PRO A 39 10.61 -8.90 -1.24
C PRO A 39 9.75 -7.63 -1.44
N PRO A 40 8.42 -7.64 -1.18
CA PRO A 40 7.61 -6.42 -1.21
C PRO A 40 8.07 -5.29 -0.29
N SER A 41 8.66 -5.57 0.87
CA SER A 41 9.14 -4.52 1.78
C SER A 41 10.31 -3.73 1.20
N PHE A 42 11.25 -4.37 0.50
CA PHE A 42 12.35 -3.66 -0.18
C PHE A 42 11.85 -2.75 -1.29
N LEU A 43 10.88 -3.23 -2.07
CA LEU A 43 10.27 -2.43 -3.15
C LEU A 43 9.55 -1.21 -2.57
N TYR A 44 8.84 -1.39 -1.46
CA TYR A 44 8.19 -0.32 -0.73
C TYR A 44 9.19 0.73 -0.23
N ILE A 45 10.24 0.32 0.49
CA ILE A 45 11.26 1.25 1.00
C ILE A 45 11.93 2.00 -0.15
N GLY A 46 12.37 1.28 -1.19
CA GLY A 46 13.01 1.85 -2.36
C GLY A 46 12.12 2.89 -3.06
N ARG A 47 10.83 2.58 -3.23
CA ARG A 47 9.83 3.52 -3.77
C ARG A 47 9.73 4.77 -2.91
N VAL A 48 9.51 4.63 -1.60
CA VAL A 48 9.30 5.75 -0.68
C VAL A 48 10.50 6.70 -0.70
N LEU A 49 11.72 6.15 -0.73
CA LEU A 49 12.95 6.94 -0.85
C LEU A 49 13.06 7.62 -2.22
N ALA A 50 12.72 6.93 -3.31
CA ALA A 50 12.75 7.49 -4.66
C ALA A 50 11.71 8.61 -4.87
N GLU A 51 10.56 8.54 -4.19
CA GLU A 51 9.56 9.61 -4.19
C GLU A 51 9.94 10.79 -3.29
N GLY A 52 11.03 10.69 -2.51
CA GLY A 52 11.46 11.73 -1.59
C GLY A 52 10.53 11.92 -0.41
N LYS A 53 9.82 10.85 0.01
CA LYS A 53 8.83 10.86 1.11
C LYS A 53 9.24 9.96 2.29
N PRO A 54 10.47 10.06 2.82
CA PRO A 54 10.98 9.15 3.85
C PRO A 54 10.14 9.11 5.14
N GLU A 55 9.33 10.14 5.40
CA GLU A 55 8.38 10.20 6.49
C GLU A 55 7.34 9.06 6.46
N LEU A 56 7.00 8.55 5.27
CA LEU A 56 6.07 7.42 5.13
C LEU A 56 6.65 6.10 5.69
N LEU A 57 7.96 6.04 5.97
CA LEU A 57 8.57 4.87 6.59
C LEU A 57 8.29 4.75 8.10
N ARG A 58 7.61 5.73 8.71
CA ARG A 58 7.40 5.80 10.17
C ARG A 58 5.94 5.78 10.62
N GLY A 59 4.99 5.63 9.70
CA GLY A 59 3.56 5.56 10.02
C GLY A 59 2.98 4.16 9.82
N LYS A 60 1.65 4.05 9.89
CA LYS A 60 1.00 2.75 9.75
C LYS A 60 1.15 2.24 8.34
N THR A 61 1.65 1.02 8.23
CA THR A 61 1.87 0.37 6.95
C THR A 61 1.11 -0.94 6.95
N TYR A 62 0.38 -1.13 5.86
CA TYR A 62 -0.46 -2.29 5.67
C TYR A 62 0.09 -3.13 4.53
N TYR A 63 -0.01 -4.43 4.68
CA TYR A 63 0.20 -5.36 3.59
C TYR A 63 -1.14 -5.75 2.99
N GLY A 64 -1.22 -5.72 1.66
CA GLY A 64 -2.45 -6.02 0.95
C GLY A 64 -2.22 -6.34 -0.51
N HIS A 65 -3.31 -6.67 -1.20
CA HIS A 65 -3.28 -7.09 -2.59
C HIS A 65 -3.94 -6.09 -3.50
N VAL A 66 -3.18 -5.59 -4.48
CA VAL A 66 -3.69 -4.77 -5.58
C VAL A 66 -3.65 -5.62 -6.83
N ASN A 67 -4.81 -5.85 -7.46
CA ASN A 67 -4.94 -6.74 -8.62
C ASN A 67 -4.31 -8.14 -8.41
N GLY A 68 -4.38 -8.67 -7.18
CA GLY A 68 -3.81 -9.97 -6.81
C GLY A 68 -2.30 -9.99 -6.58
N LEU A 69 -1.63 -8.83 -6.56
CA LEU A 69 -0.21 -8.69 -6.24
C LEU A 69 -0.03 -8.09 -4.85
N GLY A 70 0.83 -8.71 -4.05
CA GLY A 70 1.16 -8.28 -2.69
C GLY A 70 1.99 -7.00 -2.65
N GLU A 71 1.54 -6.00 -1.90
CA GLU A 71 2.14 -4.68 -1.80
C GLU A 71 2.06 -4.14 -0.37
N PHE A 72 3.10 -3.41 0.05
CA PHE A 72 3.02 -2.54 1.21
C PHE A 72 2.47 -1.17 0.82
N VAL A 73 1.56 -0.67 1.65
CA VAL A 73 0.87 0.59 1.45
C VAL A 73 0.85 1.36 2.76
N HIS A 74 1.28 2.62 2.72
CA HIS A 74 1.16 3.51 3.86
C HIS A 74 -0.29 3.98 4.01
N GLU A 75 -0.76 4.21 5.23
CA GLU A 75 -2.14 4.64 5.47
C GLU A 75 -2.56 5.90 4.71
N THR A 76 -1.62 6.80 4.41
CA THR A 76 -1.88 8.03 3.63
C THR A 76 -2.26 7.77 2.17
N GLU A 77 -1.93 6.59 1.66
CA GLU A 77 -2.27 6.13 0.32
C GLU A 77 -3.64 5.43 0.29
N LEU A 78 -4.30 5.25 1.45
CA LEU A 78 -5.64 4.68 1.52
C LEU A 78 -6.69 5.79 1.44
N GLY A 79 -7.65 5.61 0.55
CA GLY A 79 -8.83 6.44 0.39
C GLY A 79 -10.05 5.85 1.10
N GLU A 80 -11.22 5.95 0.46
CA GLU A 80 -12.47 5.42 1.01
C GLU A 80 -12.46 3.89 1.13
N GLU A 81 -13.00 3.39 2.24
CA GLU A 81 -13.29 1.95 2.41
C GLU A 81 -14.41 1.56 1.44
N VAL A 82 -14.14 0.57 0.59
CA VAL A 82 -15.10 -0.01 -0.35
C VAL A 82 -15.87 -1.09 0.38
N LYS A 83 -17.12 -0.80 0.75
CA LYS A 83 -18.05 -1.80 1.28
C LYS A 83 -18.47 -2.71 0.12
N GLY A 84 -18.27 -4.02 0.29
CA GLY A 84 -18.71 -5.00 -0.71
C GLY A 84 -20.24 -5.08 -0.78
N ASP A 85 -20.74 -5.44 -1.96
CA ASP A 85 -22.08 -6.00 -2.15
C ASP A 85 -22.25 -7.33 -1.39
#